data_AF-A0A6N7V8S4-F1
#
_entry.id   AF-A0A6N7V8S4-F1
#
_cell.length_a   1.000
_cell.length_b   1.000
_cell.length_c   1.000
_cell.angle_alpha   90.00
_cell.angle_beta   90.00
_cell.angle_gamma   90.00
#
_symmetry.space_group_name_H-M   'P 1'
#
loop_
_entity.id
_entity.type
_entity.pdbx_description
1 polymer ?
#
loop_
_entity_poly.entity_id
_entity_poly.type
_entity_poly.pdbx_seq_one_letter_code
_entity_poly.pdbx_strand_id
1 'polypeptide(L)'
;MPRSNRPRRQLPASSTAAGRNARRKWAAPVPDIDLERARAGLPQRESASDGEWSVRRITARNAAKDYRCPGCGQIIPPGIEHLVVWQEDSLFGRQSAVEDRRHWHARCWRTRPGSAPRR
;
A
#
# COMPACT_ATOMS: atom_id res chain seq x y z
N MET A 1 6.60 10.92 -64.49
CA MET A 1 7.63 11.05 -63.44
C MET A 1 8.01 12.52 -63.27
N PRO A 2 7.80 13.16 -62.11
CA PRO A 2 8.42 14.45 -61.80
C PRO A 2 9.50 14.30 -60.72
N ARG A 3 10.73 14.73 -61.04
CA ARG A 3 11.86 14.76 -60.10
C ARG A 3 11.72 15.98 -59.19
N SER A 4 11.41 15.73 -57.91
CA SER A 4 11.35 16.77 -56.89
C SER A 4 12.78 17.21 -56.51
N ASN A 5 13.15 18.41 -56.93
CA ASN A 5 14.38 19.09 -56.50
C ASN A 5 14.09 19.82 -55.18
N ARG A 6 14.59 19.29 -54.04
CA ARG A 6 14.50 19.95 -52.73
C ARG A 6 15.92 20.25 -52.23
N PRO A 7 16.23 21.50 -51.83
CA PRO A 7 17.58 21.84 -51.41
C PRO A 7 17.91 21.21 -50.05
N ARG A 8 19.15 20.72 -49.94
CA ARG A 8 19.71 20.09 -48.75
C ARG A 8 19.90 21.13 -47.64
N ARG A 9 19.08 21.08 -46.59
CA ARG A 9 19.30 21.85 -45.36
C ARG A 9 20.60 21.36 -44.70
N GLN A 10 21.64 22.18 -44.70
CA GLN A 10 22.86 21.92 -43.93
C GLN A 10 22.54 22.12 -42.44
N LEU A 11 22.69 21.05 -41.65
CA LEU A 11 22.72 21.13 -40.19
C LEU A 11 24.17 21.37 -39.75
N PRO A 12 24.43 22.30 -38.83
CA PRO A 12 25.79 22.51 -38.33
C PRO A 12 26.24 21.31 -37.50
N ALA A 13 27.42 20.79 -37.82
CA ALA A 13 28.16 19.88 -36.96
C ALA A 13 28.64 20.65 -35.73
N SER A 14 28.29 20.16 -34.53
CA SER A 14 29.12 20.30 -33.33
C SER A 14 28.61 19.36 -32.24
N SER A 15 29.58 18.65 -31.68
CA SER A 15 29.50 17.39 -30.96
C SER A 15 29.29 17.53 -29.46
N THR A 16 28.78 16.43 -28.89
CA THR A 16 29.06 15.88 -27.55
C THR A 16 28.60 16.65 -26.31
N ALA A 17 27.37 16.37 -25.84
CA ALA A 17 27.08 16.32 -24.38
C ALA A 17 25.78 15.61 -23.95
N ALA A 18 24.86 15.20 -24.85
CA ALA A 18 23.51 14.81 -24.42
C ALA A 18 23.20 13.30 -24.36
N GLY A 19 24.10 12.41 -24.80
CA GLY A 19 23.78 10.98 -25.00
C GLY A 19 24.21 10.02 -23.88
N ARG A 20 25.11 10.42 -22.97
CA ARG A 20 25.72 9.50 -22.00
C ARG A 20 24.96 9.38 -20.68
N ASN A 21 24.01 10.27 -20.40
CA ASN A 21 23.35 10.35 -19.09
C ASN A 21 22.05 9.52 -19.00
N ALA A 22 21.39 9.26 -20.13
CA ALA A 22 20.11 8.54 -20.14
C ALA A 22 20.24 7.03 -19.81
N ARG A 23 21.41 6.42 -20.04
CA ARG A 23 21.67 5.01 -19.69
C ARG A 23 22.06 4.81 -18.22
N ARG A 24 22.47 5.87 -17.50
CA ARG A 24 22.92 5.77 -16.11
C ARG A 24 21.77 5.67 -15.11
N LYS A 25 20.60 6.23 -15.41
CA LYS A 25 19.45 6.20 -14.48
C LYS A 25 18.93 4.79 -14.19
N TRP A 26 19.10 3.87 -15.14
CA TRP A 26 18.71 2.46 -15.01
C TRP A 26 19.87 1.53 -14.62
N ALA A 27 21.09 2.07 -14.55
CA ALA A 27 22.30 1.33 -14.16
C ALA A 27 22.69 1.58 -12.69
N ALA A 28 21.91 2.40 -11.98
CA ALA A 28 22.05 2.54 -10.54
C ALA A 28 21.63 1.22 -9.87
N PRO A 29 22.39 0.72 -8.88
CA PRO A 29 21.96 -0.44 -8.10
C PRO A 29 20.61 -0.11 -7.47
N VAL A 30 19.64 -1.01 -7.67
CA VAL A 30 18.32 -0.90 -7.05
C VAL A 30 18.57 -0.83 -5.53
N PRO A 31 18.11 0.23 -4.84
CA PRO A 31 18.27 0.28 -3.39
C PRO A 31 17.64 -0.97 -2.79
N ASP A 32 18.29 -1.54 -1.77
CA ASP A 32 17.74 -2.70 -1.05
C ASP A 32 16.39 -2.30 -0.46
N ILE A 33 15.31 -2.71 -1.13
CA ILE A 33 13.96 -2.42 -0.68
C ILE A 33 13.71 -3.37 0.48
N ASP A 34 13.80 -2.83 1.69
CA ASP A 34 13.36 -3.52 2.89
C ASP A 34 11.91 -3.99 2.71
N LEU A 35 11.75 -5.29 2.44
CA LEU A 35 10.48 -5.88 2.02
C LEU A 35 9.42 -5.77 3.13
N GLU A 36 9.85 -5.76 4.38
CA GLU A 36 9.03 -5.49 5.56
C GLU A 36 8.43 -4.08 5.49
N ARG A 37 9.25 -3.04 5.26
CA ARG A 37 8.79 -1.66 5.06
C ARG A 37 7.88 -1.51 3.84
N ALA A 38 8.18 -2.19 2.74
CA ALA A 38 7.35 -2.14 1.54
C ALA A 38 5.95 -2.73 1.78
N ARG A 39 5.85 -3.78 2.63
CA ARG A 39 4.59 -4.45 2.97
C ARG A 39 3.84 -3.78 4.12
N ALA A 40 4.50 -3.00 4.97
CA ALA A 40 3.89 -2.35 6.14
C ALA A 40 2.69 -1.43 5.81
N GLY A 41 2.56 -0.99 4.55
CA GLY A 41 1.41 -0.21 4.08
C GLY A 41 0.22 -1.03 3.56
N LEU A 42 0.44 -2.29 3.17
CA LEU A 42 -0.58 -3.11 2.52
C LEU A 42 -1.40 -3.90 3.55
N PRO A 43 -2.74 -3.86 3.48
CA PRO A 43 -3.57 -4.75 4.28
C PRO A 43 -3.32 -6.21 3.87
N GLN A 44 -3.28 -7.09 4.87
CA GLN A 44 -3.33 -8.53 4.69
C GLN A 44 -4.79 -8.98 4.61
N ARG A 45 -5.10 -9.91 3.73
CA ARG A 45 -6.42 -10.55 3.68
C ARG A 45 -6.45 -11.73 4.63
N GLU A 46 -7.45 -11.76 5.49
CA GLU A 46 -7.73 -12.86 6.40
C GLU A 46 -9.13 -13.41 6.15
N SER A 47 -9.19 -14.68 5.73
CA SER A 47 -10.43 -15.44 5.60
C SER A 47 -10.77 -16.08 6.95
N ALA A 48 -11.97 -15.80 7.44
CA ALA A 48 -12.45 -16.31 8.73
C ALA A 48 -13.92 -16.72 8.60
N SER A 49 -14.44 -17.49 9.55
CA SER A 49 -15.83 -17.99 9.49
C SER A 49 -16.88 -16.88 9.44
N ASP A 50 -16.53 -15.68 9.88
CA ASP A 50 -17.34 -14.45 9.83
C ASP A 50 -17.21 -13.65 8.53
N GLY A 51 -16.32 -14.04 7.60
CA GLY A 51 -16.17 -13.41 6.28
C GLY A 51 -14.72 -13.18 5.86
N GLU A 52 -14.55 -12.38 4.80
CA GLU A 52 -13.24 -11.93 4.31
C GLU A 52 -12.90 -10.54 4.86
N TRP A 53 -11.74 -10.44 5.49
CA TRP A 53 -11.32 -9.24 6.19
C TRP A 53 -10.00 -8.71 5.65
N SER A 54 -9.90 -7.39 5.55
CA SER A 54 -8.63 -6.71 5.36
C SER A 54 -8.10 -6.23 6.70
N VAL A 55 -6.88 -6.65 7.03
CA VAL A 55 -6.22 -6.39 8.30
C VAL A 55 -4.93 -5.62 8.04
N ARG A 56 -4.85 -4.39 8.56
CA ARG A 56 -3.63 -3.58 8.51
C ARG A 56 -3.05 -3.38 9.90
N ARG A 57 -1.75 -3.62 10.06
CA ARG A 57 -1.02 -3.34 11.30
C ARG A 57 -0.71 -1.84 11.40
N ILE A 58 -0.98 -1.25 12.56
CA ILE A 58 -0.62 0.13 12.90
C ILE A 58 0.47 0.07 13.96
N THR A 59 1.66 0.50 13.61
CA THR A 59 2.79 0.58 14.54
C THR A 59 2.54 1.68 15.59
N ALA A 60 3.21 1.56 16.74
CA ALA A 60 3.16 2.54 17.82
C ALA A 60 3.35 3.99 17.34
N ARG A 61 4.30 4.22 16.42
CA ARG A 61 4.59 5.55 15.86
C ARG A 61 3.42 6.14 15.06
N ASN A 62 2.61 5.31 14.43
CA ASN A 62 1.46 5.72 13.61
C ASN A 62 0.15 5.76 14.41
N ALA A 63 0.16 5.29 15.67
CA ALA A 63 -0.97 5.32 16.58
C ALA A 63 -1.06 6.69 17.28
N ALA A 64 -1.61 7.69 16.61
CA ALA A 64 -1.64 9.07 17.11
C ALA A 64 -2.96 9.47 17.81
N LYS A 65 -3.96 8.58 17.85
CA LYS A 65 -5.31 8.89 18.36
C LYS A 65 -5.83 7.75 19.23
N ASP A 66 -6.73 8.11 20.16
CA ASP A 66 -7.51 7.15 20.94
C ASP A 66 -8.58 6.49 20.07
N TYR A 67 -8.66 5.16 20.15
CA TYR A 67 -9.72 4.39 19.48
C TYR A 67 -10.36 3.38 20.44
N ARG A 68 -11.62 3.02 20.21
CA ARG A 68 -12.31 2.02 21.04
C ARG A 68 -12.26 0.64 20.39
N CYS A 69 -11.76 -0.36 21.11
CA CYS A 69 -11.70 -1.74 20.64
C CYS A 69 -13.09 -2.41 20.73
N PRO A 70 -13.64 -2.98 19.64
CA PRO A 70 -14.93 -3.67 19.68
C PRO A 70 -14.92 -4.96 20.52
N GLY A 71 -13.78 -5.67 20.59
CA GLY A 71 -13.70 -6.96 21.28
C GLY A 71 -13.72 -6.88 22.81
N CYS A 72 -13.10 -5.85 23.40
CA CYS A 72 -13.07 -5.66 24.86
C CYS A 72 -13.74 -4.37 25.33
N GLY A 73 -14.17 -3.49 24.42
CA GLY A 73 -14.75 -2.19 24.76
C GLY A 73 -13.79 -1.16 25.35
N GLN A 74 -12.50 -1.50 25.53
CA GLN A 74 -11.48 -0.61 26.09
C GLN A 74 -10.90 0.34 25.04
N ILE A 75 -10.33 1.45 25.51
CA ILE A 75 -9.61 2.40 24.68
C ILE A 75 -8.20 1.88 24.35
N ILE A 76 -7.82 2.02 23.09
CA ILE A 76 -6.47 1.85 22.56
C ILE A 76 -5.83 3.23 22.59
N PRO A 77 -4.93 3.52 23.53
CA PRO A 77 -4.29 4.83 23.61
C PRO A 77 -3.27 5.03 22.48
N PRO A 78 -2.88 6.29 22.19
CA PRO A 78 -1.80 6.57 21.27
C PRO A 78 -0.51 5.89 21.71
N GLY A 79 0.34 5.53 20.74
CA GLY A 79 1.59 4.82 20.99
C GLY A 79 1.46 3.30 21.14
N ILE A 80 0.26 2.74 21.12
CA ILE A 80 0.06 1.28 21.19
C ILE A 80 -0.09 0.67 19.78
N GLU A 81 0.68 -0.38 19.51
CA GLU A 81 0.50 -1.18 18.30
C GLU A 81 -0.87 -1.85 18.30
N HIS A 82 -1.62 -1.66 17.22
CA HIS A 82 -2.96 -2.21 17.07
C HIS A 82 -3.27 -2.53 15.60
N LEU A 83 -4.43 -3.13 15.35
CA LEU A 83 -4.88 -3.53 14.03
C LEU A 83 -6.04 -2.64 13.59
N VAL A 84 -6.04 -2.28 12.31
CA VAL A 84 -7.18 -1.66 11.64
C VAL A 84 -7.78 -2.68 10.70
N VAL A 85 -9.06 -2.95 10.90
CA VAL A 85 -9.76 -4.03 10.23
C VAL A 85 -11.05 -3.52 9.59
N TRP A 86 -11.31 -3.96 8.37
CA TRP A 86 -12.55 -3.73 7.65
C TRP A 86 -12.93 -4.95 6.81
N GLN A 87 -14.21 -5.09 6.47
CA GLN A 87 -14.67 -6.16 5.57
C GLN A 87 -14.24 -5.84 4.13
N GLU A 88 -13.79 -6.85 3.39
CA GLU A 88 -13.48 -6.67 1.96
C GLU A 88 -14.75 -6.51 1.12
N ASP A 89 -15.86 -7.11 1.56
CA ASP A 89 -17.12 -7.21 0.80
C ASP A 89 -18.22 -6.31 1.39
N SER A 90 -17.97 -5.00 1.44
CA SER A 90 -19.05 -4.05 1.74
C SER A 90 -20.01 -3.99 0.56
N LEU A 91 -21.31 -4.19 0.83
CA LEU A 91 -22.41 -4.12 -0.14
C LEU A 91 -22.46 -2.79 -0.91
N PHE A 92 -21.85 -1.73 -0.37
CA PHE A 92 -21.79 -0.39 -0.98
C PHE A 92 -20.45 -0.11 -1.69
N GLY A 93 -19.63 -1.15 -1.90
CA GLY A 93 -18.34 -1.07 -2.58
C GLY A 93 -17.15 -0.83 -1.65
N ARG A 94 -15.93 -1.02 -2.19
CA ARG A 94 -14.67 -0.99 -1.43
C ARG A 94 -14.40 0.33 -0.69
N GLN A 95 -14.93 1.47 -1.15
CA GLN A 95 -14.71 2.75 -0.48
C GLN A 95 -15.48 2.85 0.83
N SER A 96 -16.75 2.44 0.84
CA SER A 96 -17.57 2.38 2.06
C SER A 96 -17.00 1.39 3.08
N ALA A 97 -16.43 0.27 2.61
CA ALA A 97 -15.72 -0.68 3.46
C ALA A 97 -14.53 -0.04 4.22
N VAL A 98 -13.80 0.87 3.57
CA VAL A 98 -12.68 1.59 4.21
C VAL A 98 -13.16 2.66 5.19
N GLU A 99 -14.38 3.17 5.05
CA GLU A 99 -14.97 4.10 6.01
C GLU A 99 -15.36 3.39 7.32
N ASP A 100 -15.81 2.15 7.24
CA ASP A 100 -16.15 1.29 8.39
C ASP A 100 -14.93 0.64 9.10
N ARG A 101 -13.74 1.26 9.00
CA ARG A 101 -12.52 0.76 9.64
C ARG A 101 -12.64 0.73 11.16
N ARG A 102 -12.53 -0.46 11.74
CA ARG A 102 -12.54 -0.68 13.19
C ARG A 102 -11.13 -0.93 13.70
N HIS A 103 -10.83 -0.39 14.87
CA HIS A 103 -9.52 -0.50 15.50
C HIS A 103 -9.58 -1.57 16.59
N TRP A 104 -8.67 -2.54 16.54
CA TRP A 104 -8.65 -3.70 17.42
C TRP A 104 -7.28 -3.87 18.08
N HIS A 105 -7.26 -4.27 19.34
CA HIS A 105 -6.05 -4.87 19.90
C HIS A 105 -5.71 -6.15 19.13
N ALA A 106 -4.42 -6.42 18.91
CA ALA A 106 -3.98 -7.61 18.18
C ALA A 106 -4.50 -8.92 18.82
N ARG A 107 -4.56 -8.99 20.16
CA ARG A 107 -5.13 -10.14 20.88
C ARG A 107 -6.64 -10.28 20.67
N CYS A 108 -7.37 -9.18 20.81
CA CYS A 108 -8.83 -9.18 20.65
C CYS A 108 -9.22 -9.59 19.23
N TRP A 109 -8.46 -9.18 18.21
CA TRP A 109 -8.71 -9.59 16.83
C TRP A 109 -8.59 -11.11 16.63
N ARG A 110 -7.53 -11.73 17.18
CA ARG A 110 -7.30 -13.18 17.04
C ARG A 110 -8.29 -14.04 17.83
N THR A 111 -8.81 -13.50 18.93
CA THR A 111 -9.71 -14.22 19.87
C THR A 111 -11.19 -13.88 19.69
N ARG A 112 -11.53 -13.02 18.71
CA ARG A 112 -12.92 -12.65 18.46
C ARG A 112 -13.76 -13.88 18.09
N PRO A 113 -15.06 -13.88 18.40
CA PRO A 113 -15.99 -14.84 17.83
C PRO A 113 -15.91 -14.82 16.31
N GLY A 114 -15.81 -15.98 15.67
CA GLY A 114 -15.74 -16.09 14.21
C GLY A 114 -14.33 -16.02 13.61
N SER A 115 -13.27 -15.80 14.41
CA SER A 115 -11.88 -15.80 13.91
C SER A 115 -11.36 -17.15 13.44
N ALA A 116 -12.10 -18.23 13.71
CA ALA A 116 -11.73 -19.56 13.24
C ALA A 116 -11.64 -19.57 11.70
N PRO A 117 -10.60 -20.20 11.13
CA PRO A 117 -10.47 -20.31 9.69
C PRO A 117 -11.66 -21.09 9.11
N ARG A 118 -12.11 -20.69 7.91
CA ARG A 118 -13.11 -21.45 7.15
C ARG A 118 -12.48 -22.80 6.75
N ARG A 119 -13.14 -23.90 7.12
CA ARG A 119 -12.71 -25.27 6.82
C ARG A 119 -13.23 -25.73 5.47
#